data_AF-A8URD6-F1
#
_entry.id   AF-A8URD6-F1
#
_cell.length_a   1.000
_cell.length_b   1.000
_cell.length_c   1.000
_cell.angle_alpha   90.00
_cell.angle_beta   90.00
_cell.angle_gamma   90.00
#
_symmetry.space_group_name_H-M   'P 1'
#
loop_
_entity.id
_entity.type
_entity.pdbx_description
1 polymer ?
#
loop_
_entity_poly.entity_id
_entity_poly.type
_entity_poly.pdbx_seq_one_letter_code
_entity_poly.pdbx_strand_id
1 'polypeptide(L)'
;MYKSMLFIHILFAMVWIGGMVFNLLFLHPAMRDVKPEETRTTVALRVLKRFFLGVWLSIAVLFITGMWMWHSVRIDFNTNVLFHIKLFIYGVMVLNFSYIYFYLLRKQLLKHIPNFVWINLVLGVFVTLIITYIR
;
A
#
# COMPACT_ATOMS: atom_id res chain seq x y z
N MET A 1 12.38 18.01 -13.94
CA MET A 1 11.57 17.80 -12.71
C MET A 1 10.62 16.60 -12.81
N TYR A 2 9.81 16.47 -13.87
CA TYR A 2 8.86 15.35 -14.01
C TYR A 2 9.48 13.95 -13.83
N LYS A 3 10.58 13.65 -14.54
CA LYS A 3 11.27 12.34 -14.44
C LYS A 3 11.68 11.98 -13.00
N SER A 4 12.17 12.97 -12.25
CA SER A 4 12.57 12.77 -10.85
C SER A 4 11.37 12.45 -9.95
N MET A 5 10.23 13.12 -10.17
CA MET A 5 8.99 12.83 -9.45
C MET A 5 8.40 11.47 -9.82
N LEU A 6 8.46 11.10 -11.10
CA LEU A 6 8.07 9.78 -11.56
C LEU A 6 8.93 8.68 -10.91
N PHE A 7 10.25 8.89 -10.83
CA PHE A 7 11.16 7.98 -10.14
C PHE A 7 10.75 7.79 -8.67
N ILE A 8 10.53 8.89 -7.94
CA ILE A 8 10.08 8.85 -6.54
C ILE A 8 8.73 8.13 -6.44
N HIS A 9 7.78 8.45 -7.32
CA HIS A 9 6.46 7.82 -7.32
C HIS A 9 6.56 6.29 -7.50
N ILE A 10 7.30 5.83 -8.50
CA ILE A 10 7.49 4.40 -8.78
C ILE A 10 8.24 3.73 -7.62
N LEU A 11 9.27 4.38 -7.06
CA LEU A 11 10.02 3.86 -5.92
C LEU A 11 9.12 3.56 -4.72
N PHE A 12 8.26 4.51 -4.34
CA PHE A 12 7.32 4.32 -3.23
C PHE A 12 6.18 3.36 -3.58
N ALA A 13 5.78 3.26 -4.85
CA ALA A 13 4.84 2.22 -5.30
C ALA A 13 5.46 0.82 -5.13
N MET A 14 6.74 0.65 -5.46
CA MET A 14 7.48 -0.60 -5.27
C MET A 14 7.62 -0.93 -3.78
N VAL A 15 7.93 0.04 -2.92
CA VAL A 15 7.98 -0.17 -1.47
C VAL A 15 6.65 -0.65 -0.93
N TRP A 16 5.54 -0.05 -1.37
CA TRP A 16 4.22 -0.41 -0.87
C TRP A 16 3.74 -1.78 -1.37
N ILE A 17 3.71 -1.99 -2.69
CA ILE A 17 3.27 -3.25 -3.31
C ILE A 17 4.23 -4.38 -2.94
N GLY A 18 5.53 -4.16 -3.08
CA GLY A 18 6.57 -5.11 -2.69
C GLY A 18 6.53 -5.44 -1.20
N GLY A 19 6.23 -4.45 -0.35
CA GLY A 19 6.02 -4.67 1.07
C GLY A 19 4.82 -5.56 1.39
N MET A 20 3.71 -5.43 0.66
CA MET A 20 2.57 -6.33 0.81
C MET A 20 2.93 -7.77 0.40
N VAL A 21 3.63 -7.94 -0.73
CA VAL A 21 4.12 -9.24 -1.20
C VAL A 21 5.08 -9.85 -0.17
N PHE A 22 6.04 -9.06 0.33
CA PHE A 22 6.96 -9.49 1.37
C PHE A 22 6.22 -9.97 2.62
N ASN A 23 5.24 -9.19 3.09
CA ASN A 23 4.46 -9.54 4.26
C ASN A 23 3.68 -10.86 4.07
N LEU A 24 3.06 -11.05 2.91
CA LEU A 24 2.20 -12.20 2.63
C LEU A 24 2.99 -13.49 2.37
N LEU A 25 4.06 -13.41 1.59
CA LEU A 25 4.76 -14.59 1.08
C LEU A 25 5.98 -14.99 1.91
N PHE A 26 6.59 -14.05 2.65
CA PHE A 26 7.83 -14.32 3.37
C PHE A 26 7.65 -14.15 4.87
N LEU A 27 7.17 -12.98 5.31
CA LEU A 27 7.03 -12.70 6.74
C LEU A 27 5.97 -13.60 7.39
N HIS A 28 4.74 -13.61 6.85
CA HIS A 28 3.64 -14.35 7.46
C HIS A 28 3.91 -15.87 7.55
N PRO A 29 4.45 -16.54 6.52
CA PRO A 29 4.87 -17.93 6.63
C PRO A 29 5.98 -18.13 7.65
N ALA A 30 7.05 -17.33 7.63
CA ALA A 30 8.16 -17.44 8.58
C ALA A 30 7.72 -17.28 10.04
N MET A 31 6.73 -16.41 10.29
CA MET A 31 6.18 -16.24 11.64
C MET A 31 5.44 -17.49 12.15
N ARG A 32 4.96 -18.40 11.29
CA ARG A 32 4.23 -19.60 11.72
C ARG A 32 5.14 -20.60 12.45
N ASP A 33 6.41 -20.61 12.11
CA ASP A 33 7.41 -21.54 12.69
C ASP A 33 7.96 -21.05 14.03
N VAL A 34 7.70 -19.80 14.39
CA VAL A 34 8.16 -19.20 15.66
C VAL A 34 7.35 -19.74 16.83
N LYS A 35 8.04 -20.39 17.76
CA LYS A 35 7.52 -20.82 19.08
C LYS A 35 8.36 -20.20 20.20
N PRO A 36 7.77 -19.88 21.36
CA PRO A 36 6.36 -19.98 21.72
C PRO A 36 5.48 -18.89 21.06
N GLU A 37 4.16 -19.08 21.10
CA GLU A 37 3.18 -18.21 20.42
C GLU A 37 3.22 -16.75 20.90
N GLU A 38 3.58 -16.52 22.16
CA GLU A 38 3.73 -15.18 22.72
C GLU A 38 4.90 -14.41 22.09
N THR A 39 6.03 -15.09 21.85
CA THR A 39 7.19 -14.53 21.14
C THR A 39 6.83 -14.21 19.70
N ARG A 40 6.12 -15.11 19.02
CA ARG A 40 5.61 -14.89 17.66
C ARG A 40 4.76 -13.61 17.57
N THR A 41 3.80 -13.46 18.47
CA THR A 41 2.87 -12.32 18.46
C THR A 41 3.62 -11.01 18.73
N THR A 42 4.55 -11.01 19.68
CA THR A 42 5.38 -9.85 20.03
C THR A 42 6.27 -9.41 18.88
N VAL A 43 6.95 -10.36 18.22
CA VAL A 43 7.81 -10.06 17.07
C VAL A 43 6.99 -9.55 15.90
N ALA A 44 5.87 -10.21 15.57
CA ALA A 44 4.97 -9.76 14.51
C ALA A 44 4.48 -8.31 14.74
N LEU A 45 4.05 -7.98 15.96
CA LEU A 45 3.62 -6.63 16.30
C LEU A 45 4.74 -5.59 16.14
N ARG A 46 5.97 -5.92 16.54
CA ARG A 46 7.12 -5.01 16.40
C ARG A 46 7.47 -4.76 14.93
N VAL A 47 7.46 -5.82 14.11
CA VAL A 47 7.73 -5.73 12.67
C VAL A 47 6.63 -4.94 11.97
N LEU A 48 5.36 -5.30 12.19
CA LEU A 48 4.22 -4.65 11.56
C LEU A 48 4.13 -3.16 11.92
N LYS A 49 4.39 -2.77 13.18
CA LYS A 49 4.42 -1.36 13.58
C LYS A 49 5.43 -0.55 12.78
N ARG A 50 6.67 -1.05 12.63
CA ARG A 50 7.72 -0.37 11.86
C ARG A 50 7.39 -0.33 10.38
N PHE A 51 6.93 -1.46 9.83
CA PHE A 51 6.57 -1.58 8.43
C PHE A 51 5.41 -0.63 8.06
N PHE A 52 4.37 -0.56 8.89
CA PHE A 52 3.21 0.29 8.63
C PHE A 52 3.51 1.79 8.67
N LEU A 53 4.53 2.23 9.43
CA LEU A 53 5.01 3.61 9.33
C LEU A 53 5.59 3.91 7.94
N GLY A 54 6.35 2.97 7.37
CA GLY A 54 6.85 3.08 5.99
C GLY A 54 5.73 3.05 4.95
N VAL A 55 4.65 2.31 5.21
CA VAL A 55 3.45 2.31 4.36
C VAL A 55 2.74 3.67 4.39
N TRP A 56 2.56 4.28 5.56
CA TRP A 56 2.01 5.64 5.67
C TRP A 56 2.83 6.66 4.89
N LEU A 57 4.16 6.57 4.98
CA LEU A 57 5.05 7.42 4.18
C LEU A 57 4.82 7.19 2.67
N SER A 58 4.70 5.93 2.26
CA SER A 58 4.44 5.58 0.85
C SER A 58 3.11 6.13 0.35
N ILE A 59 2.05 6.04 1.14
CA ILE A 59 0.73 6.64 0.85
C ILE A 59 0.88 8.16 0.65
N ALA A 60 1.50 8.86 1.60
CA ALA A 60 1.66 10.31 1.49
C ALA A 60 2.44 10.71 0.23
N VAL A 61 3.57 10.05 -0.03
CA VAL A 61 4.42 10.35 -1.18
C VAL A 61 3.71 10.03 -2.49
N LEU A 62 3.02 8.90 -2.60
CA LEU A 62 2.29 8.52 -3.81
C LEU A 62 1.16 9.49 -4.15
N PHE A 63 0.42 9.94 -3.14
CA PHE A 63 -0.64 10.93 -3.33
C PHE A 63 -0.08 12.27 -3.82
N ILE A 64 0.94 12.81 -3.12
CA ILE A 64 1.55 14.10 -3.47
C ILE A 64 2.17 14.05 -4.87
N THR A 65 2.99 13.04 -5.14
CA THR A 65 3.66 12.91 -6.44
C THR A 65 2.67 12.61 -7.56
N GLY A 66 1.62 11.80 -7.30
CA GLY A 66 0.58 11.50 -8.28
C GLY A 66 -0.23 12.73 -8.67
N MET A 67 -0.67 13.53 -7.68
CA MET A 67 -1.38 14.79 -7.92
C MET A 67 -0.51 15.80 -8.65
N TRP A 68 0.75 15.96 -8.23
CA TRP A 68 1.69 16.86 -8.90
C TRP A 68 1.91 16.47 -10.37
N MET A 69 2.22 15.20 -10.64
CA MET A 69 2.45 14.72 -12.01
C MET A 69 1.22 14.93 -12.90
N TRP A 70 0.02 14.75 -12.35
CA TRP A 70 -1.19 15.00 -13.10
C TRP A 70 -1.36 16.49 -13.42
N HIS A 71 -1.32 17.36 -12.42
CA HIS A 71 -1.48 18.81 -12.62
C HIS A 71 -0.38 19.44 -13.48
N SER A 72 0.82 18.89 -13.49
CA SER A 72 1.96 19.45 -14.25
C SER A 72 2.00 19.04 -15.72
N VAL A 73 1.32 17.95 -16.10
CA VAL A 73 1.39 17.41 -17.47
C VAL A 73 0.03 17.42 -18.16
N ARG A 74 -1.08 17.41 -17.41
CA ARG A 74 -2.41 17.14 -17.92
C ARG A 74 -3.42 18.22 -17.52
N ILE A 75 -4.06 18.83 -18.53
CA ILE A 75 -5.15 19.81 -18.36
C ILE A 75 -6.51 19.10 -18.22
N ASP A 76 -6.58 17.79 -18.52
CA ASP A 76 -7.79 16.94 -18.57
C ASP A 76 -8.17 16.32 -17.22
N PHE A 77 -7.79 16.93 -16.09
CA PHE A 77 -8.05 16.40 -14.73
C PHE A 77 -9.50 15.99 -14.50
N ASN A 78 -10.46 16.77 -14.98
CA ASN A 78 -11.88 16.53 -14.73
C ASN A 78 -12.55 15.63 -15.78
N THR A 79 -11.89 15.38 -16.91
CA THR A 79 -12.46 14.63 -18.04
C THR A 79 -11.95 13.19 -18.10
N ASN A 80 -10.86 12.87 -17.40
CA ASN A 80 -10.25 11.56 -17.46
C ASN A 80 -10.88 10.59 -16.43
N VAL A 81 -11.85 9.80 -16.89
CA VAL A 81 -12.56 8.82 -16.05
C VAL A 81 -11.61 7.79 -15.43
N LEU A 82 -10.59 7.34 -16.17
CA LEU A 82 -9.62 6.34 -15.67
C LEU A 82 -8.80 6.88 -14.50
N PHE A 83 -8.48 8.18 -14.50
CA PHE A 83 -7.82 8.82 -13.37
C PHE A 83 -8.69 8.82 -12.11
N HIS A 84 -9.97 9.19 -12.23
CA HIS A 84 -10.88 9.17 -11.10
C HIS A 84 -11.10 7.75 -10.56
N ILE A 85 -11.21 6.75 -11.44
CA ILE A 85 -11.28 5.33 -11.03
C ILE A 85 -10.00 4.94 -10.28
N LYS A 86 -8.83 5.27 -10.82
CA LYS A 86 -7.54 5.02 -10.16
C LYS A 86 -7.49 5.67 -8.76
N LEU A 87 -7.89 6.93 -8.65
CA LEU A 87 -7.90 7.68 -7.40
C LEU A 87 -8.91 7.09 -6.39
N PHE A 88 -10.06 6.65 -6.86
CA PHE A 88 -11.07 5.96 -6.04
C PHE A 88 -10.53 4.65 -5.49
N ILE A 89 -9.95 3.78 -6.33
CA ILE A 89 -9.34 2.52 -5.88
C ILE A 89 -8.22 2.78 -4.89
N TYR A 90 -7.37 3.77 -5.15
CA TYR A 90 -6.33 4.21 -4.22
C TYR A 90 -6.92 4.63 -2.87
N GLY A 91 -8.01 5.40 -2.87
CA GLY A 91 -8.74 5.78 -1.64
C GLY A 91 -9.25 4.56 -0.86
N VAL A 92 -9.85 3.58 -1.55
CA VAL A 92 -10.27 2.31 -0.94
C VAL A 92 -9.09 1.56 -0.32
N MET A 93 -7.94 1.52 -0.99
CA MET A 93 -6.73 0.90 -0.45
C MET A 93 -6.24 1.58 0.83
N VAL A 94 -6.25 2.91 0.87
CA VAL A 94 -5.89 3.69 2.05
C VAL A 94 -6.87 3.46 3.20
N LEU A 95 -8.17 3.36 2.93
CA LEU A 95 -9.18 3.03 3.94
C LEU A 95 -8.98 1.63 4.51
N ASN A 96 -8.75 0.64 3.66
CA ASN A 96 -8.43 -0.72 4.09
C ASN A 96 -7.17 -0.74 4.96
N PHE A 97 -6.11 -0.05 4.54
CA PHE A 97 -4.89 0.03 5.33
C PHE A 97 -5.11 0.75 6.67
N SER A 98 -5.89 1.83 6.67
CA SER A 98 -6.25 2.56 7.89
C SER A 98 -7.01 1.66 8.86
N TYR A 99 -7.92 0.83 8.36
CA TYR A 99 -8.63 -0.18 9.16
C TYR A 99 -7.66 -1.23 9.74
N ILE A 100 -6.70 -1.73 8.95
CA ILE A 100 -5.64 -2.62 9.45
C ILE A 100 -4.85 -1.95 10.60
N TYR A 101 -4.40 -0.71 10.38
CA TYR A 101 -3.53 0.00 11.30
C TYR A 101 -4.24 0.40 12.61
N PHE A 102 -5.42 1.01 12.52
CA PHE A 102 -6.11 1.56 13.69
C PHE A 102 -6.94 0.52 14.44
N TYR A 103 -7.51 -0.47 13.75
CA TYR A 103 -8.38 -1.48 14.35
C TYR A 103 -7.64 -2.80 14.57
N LEU A 104 -7.20 -3.47 13.50
CA LEU A 104 -6.66 -4.84 13.61
C LEU A 104 -5.37 -4.88 14.44
N LEU A 105 -4.44 -3.95 14.19
CA LEU A 105 -3.17 -3.91 14.91
C LEU A 105 -3.37 -3.55 16.38
N ARG A 106 -4.26 -2.60 16.69
CA ARG A 106 -4.57 -2.20 18.07
C ARG A 106 -5.27 -3.30 18.86
N LYS A 107 -6.18 -4.03 18.21
CA LYS A 107 -6.88 -5.18 18.80
C LYS A 107 -6.07 -6.49 18.72
N GLN A 108 -4.85 -6.44 18.20
CA GLN A 108 -3.95 -7.59 18.02
C GLN A 108 -4.57 -8.76 17.24
N LEU A 109 -5.49 -8.46 16.32
CA LEU A 109 -6.19 -9.44 15.48
C LEU A 109 -5.33 -9.84 14.27
N LEU A 110 -4.11 -10.33 14.54
CA LEU A 110 -3.08 -10.59 13.53
C LEU A 110 -3.53 -11.60 12.45
N LYS A 111 -4.40 -12.55 12.82
CA LYS A 111 -4.93 -13.57 11.91
C LYS A 111 -5.69 -12.98 10.71
N HIS A 112 -6.33 -11.82 10.87
CA HIS A 112 -7.12 -11.19 9.81
C HIS A 112 -6.31 -10.24 8.93
N ILE A 113 -5.12 -9.81 9.38
CA ILE A 113 -4.28 -8.86 8.64
C ILE A 113 -3.95 -9.36 7.23
N PRO A 114 -3.51 -10.62 7.01
CA PRO A 114 -3.18 -11.11 5.67
C PRO A 114 -4.33 -11.00 4.67
N ASN A 115 -5.58 -11.22 5.10
CA ASN A 115 -6.74 -11.15 4.20
C ASN A 115 -6.93 -9.73 3.64
N PHE A 116 -6.84 -8.71 4.51
CA PHE A 116 -6.91 -7.32 4.07
C PHE A 116 -5.68 -6.89 3.26
N VAL A 117 -4.51 -7.43 3.56
CA VAL A 117 -3.30 -7.18 2.76
C VAL A 117 -3.43 -7.79 1.36
N TRP A 118 -4.01 -9.00 1.22
CA TRP A 118 -4.32 -9.60 -0.08
C TRP A 118 -5.28 -8.74 -0.90
N ILE A 119 -6.36 -8.24 -0.28
CA ILE A 119 -7.31 -7.33 -0.94
C ILE A 119 -6.57 -6.09 -1.46
N ASN A 120 -5.76 -5.46 -0.61
CA ASN A 120 -4.97 -4.29 -1.00
C ASN A 120 -3.95 -4.59 -2.10
N LEU A 121 -3.32 -5.77 -2.09
CA LEU A 121 -2.38 -6.16 -3.13
C LEU A 121 -3.08 -6.29 -4.49
N VAL A 122 -4.24 -6.95 -4.53
CA VAL A 122 -5.05 -7.09 -5.75
C VAL A 122 -5.47 -5.72 -6.28
N LEU A 123 -5.99 -4.84 -5.42
CA LEU A 123 -6.34 -3.47 -5.80
C LEU A 123 -5.12 -2.69 -6.31
N GLY A 124 -3.95 -2.87 -5.69
CA GLY A 124 -2.70 -2.27 -6.13
C GLY A 124 -2.28 -2.73 -7.52
N VAL A 125 -2.40 -4.01 -7.83
CA VAL A 125 -2.14 -4.55 -9.17
C VAL A 125 -3.10 -3.93 -10.19
N PHE A 126 -4.41 -3.85 -9.88
CA PHE A 126 -5.37 -3.17 -10.74
C PHE A 126 -5.01 -1.69 -10.99
N VAL A 127 -4.60 -0.96 -9.96
CA VAL A 127 -4.12 0.43 -10.10
C VAL A 127 -2.92 0.50 -11.04
N THR A 128 -1.94 -0.40 -10.90
CA THR A 128 -0.78 -0.42 -11.80
C THR A 128 -1.14 -0.75 -13.24
N LEU A 129 -2.10 -1.66 -13.46
CA LEU A 129 -2.63 -1.96 -14.79
C LEU A 129 -3.31 -0.73 -15.39
N ILE A 130 -4.20 -0.05 -14.65
CA ILE A 130 -4.88 1.16 -15.12
C ILE A 130 -3.86 2.23 -15.58
N ILE A 131 -2.74 2.39 -14.85
CA ILE A 131 -1.69 3.34 -15.24
C ILE A 131 -1.13 3.03 -16.64
N THR A 132 -0.99 1.76 -17.02
CA THR A 132 -0.48 1.39 -18.35
C THR A 132 -1.43 1.77 -19.50
N TYR A 133 -2.73 1.89 -19.23
CA TYR A 133 -3.74 2.28 -20.22
C TYR A 133 -4.04 3.77 -20.21
N ILE A 134 -3.60 4.51 -19.19
CA ILE A 134 -3.70 5.97 -19.16
C ILE A 134 -2.58 6.56 -20.04
N ARG A 135 -2.83 6.68 -21.35
CA ARG A 135 -1.99 7.45 -22.29
C ARG A 135 -2.09 8.95 -22.04
#